data_AF-S2EAY2-F1
#
_entry.id   AF-S2EAY2-F1
#
_cell.length_a   1.000
_cell.length_b   1.000
_cell.length_c   1.000
_cell.angle_alpha   90.00
_cell.angle_beta   90.00
_cell.angle_gamma   90.00
#
_symmetry.space_group_name_H-M   'P 1'
#
loop_
_entity.id
_entity.type
_entity.pdbx_description
1 polymer ?
#
loop_
_entity_poly.entity_id
_entity_poly.type
_entity_poly.pdbx_seq_one_letter_code
_entity_poly.pdbx_strand_id
1 'polypeptide(L)'
;MAKTKVKVTIAIDEEVLKKSEKNLSEKNIPRSRIIESFLSYVSDPHLYCFSCGEKFLVSKADVCSKCSFVKCVKCKNCSCKLTEQTSNAVFQMRKVYEDLIGGRVK
;
A
#
# COMPACT_ATOMS: atom_id res chain seq x y z
N MET A 1 -22.58 12.96 -10.37
CA MET A 1 -23.34 11.83 -9.77
C MET A 1 -22.77 11.53 -8.40
N ALA A 2 -23.56 11.62 -7.33
CA ALA A 2 -23.10 11.25 -6.00
C ALA A 2 -22.78 9.74 -5.99
N LYS A 3 -21.54 9.35 -5.69
CA LYS A 3 -21.17 7.94 -5.55
C LYS A 3 -22.03 7.31 -4.47
N THR A 4 -22.83 6.31 -4.82
CA THR A 4 -23.68 5.58 -3.87
C THR A 4 -22.80 4.88 -2.84
N LYS A 5 -22.88 5.29 -1.57
CA LYS A 5 -22.19 4.62 -0.47
C LYS A 5 -23.06 3.49 0.08
N VAL A 6 -22.45 2.33 0.32
CA VAL A 6 -23.12 1.17 0.92
C VAL A 6 -22.69 1.05 2.38
N LYS A 7 -23.63 0.77 3.28
CA LYS A 7 -23.31 0.48 4.69
C LYS A 7 -22.77 -0.95 4.80
N VAL A 8 -21.63 -1.09 5.47
CA VAL A 8 -21.02 -2.39 5.74
C VAL A 8 -20.90 -2.57 7.25
N THR A 9 -21.34 -3.71 7.75
CA THR A 9 -21.17 -4.11 9.16
C THR A 9 -19.96 -5.03 9.26
N ILE A 10 -18.96 -4.63 10.05
CA ILE A 10 -17.70 -5.37 10.21
C ILE A 10 -17.43 -5.49 11.71
N ALA A 11 -17.09 -6.69 12.16
CA ALA A 11 -16.58 -6.92 13.52
C ALA A 11 -15.10 -6.54 13.57
N ILE A 12 -14.75 -5.65 14.50
CA ILE A 12 -13.36 -5.20 14.72
C ILE A 12 -13.12 -5.29 16.23
N ASP A 13 -11.92 -5.73 16.61
CA ASP A 13 -11.48 -5.71 17.99
C ASP A 13 -11.65 -4.32 18.62
N GLU A 14 -12.21 -4.27 19.82
CA GLU A 14 -12.57 -3.02 20.49
C GLU A 14 -11.33 -2.16 20.81
N GLU A 15 -10.23 -2.79 21.21
CA GLU A 15 -8.99 -2.06 21.50
C GLU A 15 -8.38 -1.47 20.24
N VAL A 16 -8.38 -2.22 19.13
CA VAL A 16 -7.92 -1.73 17.83
C VAL A 16 -8.73 -0.50 17.42
N LEU A 17 -10.06 -0.56 17.59
CA LEU A 17 -10.94 0.55 17.26
C LEU A 17 -10.63 1.78 18.11
N LYS A 18 -10.58 1.65 19.43
CA LYS A 18 -10.27 2.74 20.37
C LYS A 18 -8.90 3.38 20.10
N LYS A 19 -7.84 2.56 19.95
CA LYS A 19 -6.47 3.05 19.69
C LYS A 19 -6.39 3.78 18.35
N SER A 20 -7.06 3.25 17.32
CA SER A 20 -7.07 3.91 16.00
C SER A 20 -7.82 5.24 16.05
N GLU A 21 -9.01 5.30 16.66
CA GLU A 21 -9.84 6.52 16.70
C GLU A 21 -9.12 7.71 17.34
N LYS A 22 -8.31 7.47 18.38
CA LYS A 22 -7.47 8.52 18.97
C LYS A 22 -6.50 9.14 17.95
N ASN A 23 -5.79 8.30 17.18
CA ASN A 23 -4.85 8.78 16.16
C ASN A 23 -5.57 9.44 14.96
N LEU A 24 -6.81 9.03 14.68
CA LEU A 24 -7.60 9.55 13.57
C LEU A 24 -8.24 10.88 13.88
N SER A 25 -8.71 11.08 15.11
CA SER A 25 -9.28 12.35 15.55
C SER A 25 -8.23 13.46 15.54
N GLU A 26 -7.01 13.18 16.01
CA GLU A 26 -5.87 14.11 15.94
C GLU A 26 -5.56 14.58 14.50
N LYS A 27 -5.85 13.74 13.51
CA LYS A 27 -5.62 14.03 12.07
C LYS A 27 -6.86 14.52 11.34
N ASN A 28 -8.02 14.64 12.02
CA ASN A 28 -9.32 14.94 11.41
C ASN A 28 -9.69 13.99 10.26
N ILE A 29 -9.37 12.71 10.39
CA ILE A 29 -9.66 11.68 9.37
C ILE A 29 -10.80 10.79 9.87
N PRO A 30 -11.95 10.71 9.18
CA PRO A 30 -13.01 9.79 9.57
C PRO A 30 -12.60 8.35 9.28
N ARG A 31 -12.96 7.43 10.19
CA ARG A 31 -12.67 5.98 10.06
C ARG A 31 -13.09 5.40 8.71
N SER A 32 -14.25 5.81 8.20
CA SER A 32 -14.77 5.39 6.90
C SER A 32 -13.82 5.73 5.75
N ARG A 33 -13.11 6.87 5.80
CA ARG A 33 -12.14 7.27 4.77
C ARG A 33 -10.94 6.31 4.73
N ILE A 34 -10.48 5.82 5.87
CA ILE A 34 -9.35 4.86 5.90
C ILE A 34 -9.79 3.50 5.40
N ILE A 35 -10.95 3.02 5.83
CA ILE A 35 -11.50 1.75 5.35
C ILE A 35 -11.71 1.81 3.83
N GLU A 36 -12.32 2.89 3.32
CA GLU A 36 -12.49 3.11 1.88
C GLU A 36 -11.15 3.18 1.14
N SER A 37 -10.16 3.90 1.69
CA SER A 37 -8.83 4.02 1.07
C SER A 37 -8.12 2.66 1.01
N PHE A 38 -8.23 1.88 2.09
CA PHE A 38 -7.67 0.54 2.17
C PHE A 38 -8.31 -0.40 1.16
N LEU A 39 -9.64 -0.47 1.13
CA LEU A 39 -10.37 -1.30 0.16
C LEU A 39 -10.11 -0.87 -1.29
N SER A 40 -10.01 0.44 -1.54
CA SER A 40 -9.64 0.97 -2.85
C SER A 40 -8.22 0.54 -3.25
N TYR A 41 -7.27 0.54 -2.32
CA TYR A 41 -5.90 0.09 -2.59
C TYR A 41 -5.85 -1.42 -2.83
N VAL A 42 -6.56 -2.22 -2.03
CA VAL A 42 -6.65 -3.68 -2.23
C VAL A 42 -7.23 -4.02 -3.61
N SER A 43 -8.20 -3.23 -4.08
CA SER A 43 -8.83 -3.42 -5.39
C SER A 43 -7.92 -3.07 -6.58
N ASP A 44 -7.06 -2.07 -6.41
CA ASP A 44 -6.11 -1.64 -7.45
C ASP A 44 -4.77 -1.17 -6.83
N PRO A 45 -3.90 -2.12 -6.43
CA PRO A 45 -2.66 -1.79 -5.75
C PRO A 45 -1.72 -1.00 -6.65
N HIS A 46 -1.11 0.04 -6.10
CA HIS A 46 -0.16 0.87 -6.82
C HIS A 46 1.08 1.14 -5.99
N LEU A 47 2.21 1.30 -6.67
CA LEU A 47 3.49 1.63 -6.06
C LEU A 47 4.05 2.90 -6.68
N TYR A 48 4.91 3.56 -5.93
CA TYR A 48 5.77 4.62 -6.45
C TYR A 48 7.17 4.04 -6.69
N CYS A 49 7.76 4.34 -7.84
CA CYS A 49 9.12 3.91 -8.14
C CYS A 49 10.12 4.65 -7.24
N PHE A 50 10.90 3.91 -6.45
CA PHE A 50 11.95 4.49 -5.60
C PHE A 50 13.11 5.14 -6.40
N SER A 51 13.21 4.89 -7.71
CA SER A 51 14.24 5.46 -8.56
C SER A 51 13.79 6.71 -9.31
N CYS A 52 12.55 6.76 -9.81
CA CYS A 52 12.08 7.88 -10.65
C CYS A 52 10.77 8.53 -10.18
N GLY A 53 10.18 8.07 -9.07
CA GLY A 53 8.96 8.63 -8.50
C GLY A 53 7.66 8.29 -9.24
N GLU A 54 7.71 7.56 -10.35
CA GLU A 54 6.51 7.22 -11.13
C GLU A 54 5.52 6.38 -10.31
N LYS A 55 4.24 6.77 -10.33
CA LYS A 55 3.14 5.98 -9.77
C LYS A 55 2.67 4.97 -10.81
N PHE A 56 2.60 3.70 -10.45
CA PHE A 56 2.12 2.67 -11.37
C PHE A 56 1.33 1.58 -10.65
N LEU A 57 0.40 0.97 -11.38
CA LEU A 57 -0.37 -0.17 -10.90
C LEU A 57 0.49 -1.42 -10.94
N VAL A 58 0.36 -2.26 -9.91
CA VAL A 58 1.16 -3.48 -9.80
C VAL A 58 0.77 -4.48 -10.90
N SER A 59 -0.52 -4.54 -11.26
CA SER A 59 -1.04 -5.36 -12.36
C SER A 59 -0.43 -5.07 -13.74
N LYS A 60 0.16 -3.89 -13.93
CA LYS A 60 0.79 -3.46 -15.19
C LYS A 60 2.29 -3.66 -15.24
N ALA A 61 2.86 -4.28 -14.22
CA ALA A 61 4.30 -4.31 -14.02
C ALA A 61 4.84 -5.74 -13.86
N ASP A 62 5.99 -6.00 -14.49
CA ASP A 62 6.63 -7.30 -14.40
C ASP A 62 7.37 -7.46 -13.07
N VAL A 63 7.32 -8.65 -12.50
CA VAL A 63 8.13 -9.00 -11.33
C VAL A 63 9.55 -9.38 -11.76
N CYS A 64 10.55 -8.85 -11.07
CA CYS A 64 11.95 -9.22 -11.30
C CYS A 64 12.22 -10.63 -10.77
N SER A 65 12.70 -11.55 -11.62
CA SER A 65 13.07 -12.91 -11.22
C SER A 65 14.23 -12.98 -10.22
N LYS A 66 15.11 -11.97 -10.21
CA LYS A 66 16.29 -11.93 -9.32
C LYS A 66 15.97 -11.48 -7.90
N CYS A 67 15.15 -10.43 -7.74
CA CYS A 67 14.87 -9.84 -6.42
C CYS A 67 13.40 -9.92 -5.98
N SER A 68 12.52 -10.51 -6.80
CA SER A 68 11.08 -10.64 -6.53
C SER A 68 10.36 -9.31 -6.27
N PHE A 69 10.93 -8.20 -6.75
CA PHE A 69 10.34 -6.87 -6.67
C PHE A 69 9.74 -6.45 -8.01
N VAL A 70 8.67 -5.66 -7.96
CA VAL A 70 7.97 -5.15 -9.14
C VAL A 70 8.85 -4.15 -9.88
N LYS A 71 8.99 -4.30 -11.20
CA LYS A 71 9.75 -3.36 -12.05
C LYS A 71 8.91 -2.13 -12.35
N CYS A 72 9.51 -0.95 -12.28
CA CYS A 72 8.82 0.27 -12.69
C CYS A 72 8.39 0.20 -14.15
N VAL A 73 7.14 0.53 -14.46
CA VAL A 73 6.63 0.53 -15.85
C VAL A 73 7.35 1.54 -16.75
N LYS A 74 7.93 2.60 -16.17
CA LYS A 74 8.61 3.69 -16.88
C LYS A 74 10.12 3.47 -17.05
N CYS A 75 10.88 3.39 -15.95
CA CYS A 75 12.35 3.26 -16.03
C CYS A 75 12.84 1.79 -15.99
N LYS A 76 11.93 0.82 -15.81
CA LYS A 76 12.23 -0.63 -15.69
C LYS A 76 13.14 -1.03 -14.52
N ASN A 77 13.57 -0.09 -13.70
CA ASN A 77 14.35 -0.37 -12.49
C ASN A 77 13.51 -1.11 -11.44
N CYS A 78 14.20 -1.95 -10.68
CA CYS A 78 13.74 -2.61 -9.46
C CYS A 78 14.87 -2.51 -8.41
N SER A 79 14.77 -3.22 -7.28
CA SER A 79 15.81 -3.14 -6.23
C SER A 79 17.22 -3.50 -6.72
N CYS A 80 17.37 -4.32 -7.76
CA CYS A 80 18.68 -4.65 -8.33
C CYS A 80 19.49 -3.46 -8.85
N LYS A 81 18.86 -2.31 -9.08
CA LYS A 81 19.52 -1.07 -9.53
C LYS A 81 19.71 -0.05 -8.41
N LEU A 82 19.31 -0.39 -7.18
CA LEU A 82 19.50 0.45 -6.01
C LEU A 82 20.77 0.03 -5.28
N THR A 83 21.32 0.91 -4.45
CA THR A 83 22.38 0.53 -3.52
C THR A 83 21.85 -0.51 -2.52
N GLU A 84 22.75 -1.22 -1.85
CA GLU A 84 22.38 -2.21 -0.84
C GLU A 84 21.55 -1.59 0.29
N GLN A 85 22.00 -0.45 0.83
CA GLN A 85 21.29 0.29 1.88
C GLN A 85 19.88 0.68 1.44
N THR A 86 19.73 1.23 0.24
CA THR A 86 18.40 1.60 -0.29
C THR A 86 17.54 0.37 -0.54
N SER A 87 18.12 -0.73 -1.05
CA SER A 87 17.39 -1.99 -1.25
C SER A 87 16.85 -2.55 0.07
N ASN A 88 17.63 -2.50 1.15
CA ASN A 88 17.18 -2.91 2.47
C ASN A 88 16.05 -2.02 2.98
N ALA A 89 16.19 -0.69 2.86
CA ALA A 89 15.12 0.24 3.25
C ALA A 89 13.81 -0.02 2.49
N VAL A 90 13.87 -0.22 1.18
CA VAL A 90 12.72 -0.57 0.33
C VAL A 90 12.09 -1.90 0.75
N PHE A 91 12.91 -2.89 1.11
CA PHE A 91 12.42 -4.18 1.58
C PHE A 91 11.69 -4.06 2.92
N GLN A 92 12.20 -3.30 3.89
CA GLN A 92 11.49 -3.07 5.15
C GLN A 92 10.20 -2.26 4.94
N MET A 93 10.24 -1.23 4.07
CA MET A 93 9.04 -0.49 3.68
C MET A 93 7.97 -1.39 3.07
N ARG A 94 8.38 -2.34 2.22
CA ARG A 94 7.48 -3.34 1.64
C ARG A 94 6.82 -4.19 2.73
N LYS A 95 7.55 -4.64 3.76
CA LYS A 95 6.96 -5.44 4.85
C LYS A 95 5.84 -4.71 5.57
N VAL A 96 6.00 -3.40 5.82
CA VAL A 96 4.92 -2.59 6.43
C VAL A 96 3.65 -2.63 5.58
N TYR A 97 3.78 -2.56 4.25
CA TYR A 97 2.62 -2.72 3.36
C TYR A 97 2.03 -4.12 3.39
N GLU A 98 2.88 -5.16 3.45
CA GLU A 98 2.42 -6.54 3.54
C GLU A 98 1.68 -6.82 4.84
N ASP A 99 2.15 -6.24 5.96
CA ASP A 99 1.48 -6.32 7.27
C ASP A 99 0.12 -5.59 7.25
N LEU A 100 0.03 -4.45 6.55
CA LEU A 100 -1.22 -3.71 6.40
C LEU A 100 -2.25 -4.48 5.57
N ILE A 101 -1.82 -5.12 4.48
CA ILE A 101 -2.70 -5.77 3.49
C ILE A 101 -2.98 -7.23 3.86
N GLY A 102 -2.19 -7.82 4.76
CA GLY A 102 -2.30 -9.23 5.15
C GLY A 102 -1.66 -10.19 4.12
N GLY A 103 -0.68 -9.73 3.34
CA GLY A 103 0.00 -10.57 2.34
C GLY A 103 0.89 -9.81 1.36
N ARG A 104 1.59 -10.56 0.49
CA ARG A 104 2.46 -9.96 -0.54
C ARG A 104 1.63 -9.17 -1.55
N VAL A 105 2.02 -7.91 -1.77
CA VAL A 105 1.56 -7.14 -2.93
C VAL A 105 2.16 -7.80 -4.19
N LYS A 106 1.30 -8.35 -5.04
CA LYS A 106 1.66 -9.03 -6.28
C LYS A 106 1.03 -8.35 -7.48
#